data_AF-A0A834G763-F1
#
_entry.id   AF-A0A834G763-F1
#
_cell.length_a   1.000
_cell.length_b   1.000
_cell.length_c   1.000
_cell.angle_alpha   90.00
_cell.angle_beta   90.00
_cell.angle_gamma   90.00
#
_symmetry.space_group_name_H-M   'P 1'
#
loop_
_entity.id
_entity.type
_entity.pdbx_description
1 polymer ?
#
loop_
_entity_poly.entity_id
_entity_poly.type
_entity_poly.pdbx_seq_one_letter_code
_entity_poly.pdbx_strand_id
1 'polypeptide(L)'
;MHIHAHLSYRVARECGLAHKTVIFVLDEFDLFAQGKQRLLYSLLDAMQSLTSQAVVIGVSSRLDADQLLEKRVRSRFSHRKLLFLPPSKEDLQRLLKHILELPTESSLPHFYVSEFNSSVLNILADERFKQLIDTLTTSDSTCSHLLKFLFSAVRHMNVETGLLSIDNFKAALASIQRQPKLECLNDCSILELYILVCMRRLEVKEQDSYNFNSVMKEYQSIHDSFQTSDYYSRNVCLRAFEHLLARELISFMDHRGHNQSIEFRSVKLLISYHELYQGLKSYRSCPAILQKLIDREG
;
A
#
# COMPACT_ATOMS: atom_id res chain seq x y z
N MET A 1 4.72 32.02 -0.44
CA MET A 1 5.08 31.90 1.00
C MET A 1 5.22 33.23 1.75
N HIS A 2 5.94 34.25 1.25
CA HIS A 2 6.08 35.55 1.94
C HIS A 2 4.75 36.29 2.15
N ILE A 3 3.84 36.24 1.17
CA ILE A 3 2.51 36.85 1.26
C ILE A 3 1.67 36.19 2.37
N HIS A 4 1.72 34.86 2.50
CA HIS A 4 0.96 34.13 3.52
C HIS A 4 1.43 34.43 4.94
N ALA A 5 2.74 34.53 5.19
CA ALA A 5 3.25 34.89 6.51
C ALA A 5 2.84 36.32 6.91
N HIS A 6 2.86 37.25 5.95
CA HIS A 6 2.43 38.63 6.19
C HIS A 6 0.91 38.73 6.41
N LEU A 7 0.12 37.96 5.66
CA LEU A 7 -1.33 37.90 5.82
C LEU A 7 -1.71 37.30 7.18
N SER A 8 -1.10 36.18 7.58
CA SER A 8 -1.36 35.55 8.87
C SER A 8 -0.97 36.44 10.05
N TYR A 9 0.13 37.20 9.93
CA TYR A 9 0.51 38.19 10.93
C TYR A 9 -0.47 39.36 11.02
N ARG A 10 -0.94 39.88 9.87
CA ARG A 10 -1.95 40.95 9.84
C ARG A 10 -3.29 40.50 10.40
N VAL A 11 -3.72 39.28 10.08
CA VAL A 11 -4.95 38.68 10.64
C VAL A 11 -4.81 38.50 12.14
N ALA A 12 -3.69 37.97 12.64
CA ALA A 12 -3.46 37.83 14.08
C ALA A 12 -3.49 39.18 14.81
N ARG A 13 -2.92 40.22 14.21
CA ARG A 13 -2.89 41.57 14.77
C ARG A 13 -4.26 42.27 14.74
N GLU A 14 -5.02 42.15 13.66
CA GLU A 14 -6.39 42.68 13.56
C GLU A 14 -7.35 41.95 14.51
N CYS A 15 -7.21 40.63 14.67
CA CYS A 15 -8.00 39.87 15.64
C CYS A 15 -7.64 40.20 17.09
N GLY A 16 -6.37 40.54 17.36
CA GLY A 16 -5.89 41.02 18.65
C GLY A 16 -6.54 42.31 19.11
N LEU A 17 -6.77 43.24 18.17
CA LEU A 17 -7.48 44.49 18.42
C LEU A 17 -8.99 44.27 18.66
N ALA A 18 -9.53 43.15 18.17
CA ALA A 18 -10.95 42.81 18.25
C ALA A 18 -11.29 41.81 19.38
N HIS A 19 -10.34 41.44 20.25
CA HIS A 19 -10.49 40.39 21.28
C HIS A 19 -11.02 39.04 20.73
N LYS A 20 -10.67 38.67 19.49
CA LYS A 20 -11.09 37.40 18.87
C LYS A 20 -9.97 36.38 18.90
N THR A 21 -10.33 35.13 19.17
CA THR A 21 -9.40 34.00 19.19
C THR A 21 -9.16 33.47 17.78
N VAL A 22 -7.89 33.29 17.39
CA VAL A 22 -7.51 32.75 16.07
C VAL A 22 -6.85 31.39 16.23
N ILE A 23 -7.33 30.37 15.50
CA ILE A 23 -6.74 29.04 15.48
C ILE A 23 -6.11 28.80 14.11
N PHE A 24 -4.80 28.62 14.10
CA PHE A 24 -4.02 28.23 12.92
C PHE A 24 -3.85 26.71 12.91
N VAL A 25 -4.35 26.05 11.88
CA VAL A 25 -4.13 24.62 11.63
C VAL A 25 -3.12 24.48 10.50
N LEU A 26 -1.98 23.86 10.79
CA LEU A 26 -0.90 23.58 9.84
C LEU A 26 -0.91 22.08 9.57
N ASP A 27 -1.51 21.68 8.47
CA ASP A 27 -1.47 20.30 7.97
C ASP A 27 -0.12 20.01 7.31
N GLU A 28 0.36 18.77 7.39
CA GLU A 28 1.72 18.37 6.97
C GLU A 28 2.83 19.29 7.52
N PHE A 29 2.83 19.46 8.86
CA PHE A 29 3.70 20.39 9.58
C PHE A 29 5.20 20.21 9.27
N ASP A 30 5.64 18.98 9.03
CA ASP A 30 7.04 18.68 8.70
C ASP A 30 7.50 19.32 7.38
N LEU A 31 6.60 19.55 6.42
CA LEU A 31 6.91 20.30 5.20
C LEU A 31 7.19 21.78 5.49
N PHE A 32 6.50 22.37 6.47
CA PHE A 32 6.78 23.75 6.91
C PHE A 32 8.09 23.86 7.69
N ALA A 33 8.57 22.77 8.27
CA ALA A 33 9.87 22.69 8.92
C ALA A 33 11.03 22.53 7.91
N GLN A 34 10.76 22.29 6.62
CA GLN A 34 11.82 22.24 5.60
C GLN A 34 12.28 23.66 5.18
N GLY A 35 13.59 23.88 5.12
CA GLY A 35 14.17 25.14 4.67
C GLY A 35 14.20 26.24 5.73
N LYS A 36 13.93 27.50 5.34
CA LYS A 36 14.24 28.71 6.17
C LYS A 36 13.21 29.03 7.28
N GLN A 37 12.20 28.18 7.49
CA GLN A 37 11.18 28.24 8.57
C GLN A 37 10.60 29.62 8.92
N ARG A 38 10.49 30.52 7.94
CA ARG A 38 10.10 31.92 8.18
C ARG A 38 8.67 32.05 8.71
N LEU A 39 7.75 31.26 8.15
CA LEU A 39 6.35 31.24 8.57
C LEU A 39 6.21 30.79 10.03
N LEU A 40 6.85 29.67 10.38
CA LEU A 40 6.83 29.13 11.74
C LEU A 40 7.45 30.10 12.74
N TYR A 41 8.58 30.71 12.38
CA TYR A 41 9.21 31.73 13.21
C TYR A 41 8.29 32.93 13.43
N SER A 42 7.73 33.53 12.36
CA SER A 42 6.86 34.70 12.47
C SER A 42 5.56 34.42 13.24
N LEU A 43 4.95 33.24 13.05
CA LEU A 43 3.74 32.86 13.79
C LEU A 43 4.03 32.66 15.28
N LEU A 44 5.05 31.86 15.62
CA LEU A 44 5.37 31.57 17.02
C LEU A 44 5.91 32.80 17.77
N ASP A 45 6.66 33.67 17.09
CA ASP A 45 7.16 34.94 17.67
C ASP A 45 6.01 35.94 17.88
N ALA A 46 5.06 36.01 16.95
CA ALA A 46 3.83 36.80 17.13
C ALA A 46 3.00 36.30 18.31
N MET A 47 2.92 34.98 18.53
CA MET A 47 2.20 34.41 19.68
C MET A 47 2.84 34.72 21.03
N GLN A 48 4.16 34.93 21.10
CA GLN A 48 4.84 35.29 22.34
C GLN A 48 4.70 36.79 22.69
N SER A 49 4.50 37.64 21.67
CA SER A 49 4.52 39.10 21.81
C SER A 49 3.13 39.74 21.84
N LEU A 50 2.11 39.10 21.25
CA LEU A 50 0.76 39.62 21.20
C LEU A 50 -0.05 39.21 22.43
N THR A 51 -0.83 40.13 22.99
CA THR A 51 -1.85 39.88 24.03
C THR A 51 -3.08 39.12 23.50
N SER A 52 -3.04 38.70 22.23
CA SER A 52 -4.15 38.06 21.51
C SER A 52 -4.21 36.57 21.82
N GLN A 53 -5.42 36.03 21.98
CA GLN A 53 -5.62 34.59 22.14
C GLN A 53 -5.43 33.90 20.78
N ALA A 54 -4.25 33.35 20.51
CA ALA A 54 -4.00 32.56 19.29
C ALA A 54 -3.57 31.13 19.65
N VAL A 55 -3.90 30.16 18.80
CA VAL A 55 -3.49 28.76 18.95
C VAL A 55 -2.93 28.28 17.61
N VAL A 56 -1.79 27.59 17.63
CA VAL A 56 -1.22 26.91 16.46
C VAL A 56 -1.27 25.41 16.70
N ILE A 57 -1.92 24.68 15.81
CA ILE A 57 -2.03 23.22 15.79
C ILE A 57 -1.27 22.74 14.56
N GLY A 58 -0.16 22.03 14.77
CA GLY A 58 0.56 21.34 13.70
C GLY A 58 0.17 19.87 13.67
N VAL A 59 -0.21 19.37 12.49
CA VAL A 59 -0.51 17.96 12.25
C VAL A 59 0.60 17.39 11.37
N SER A 60 1.19 16.26 11.77
CA SER A 60 2.21 15.57 10.97
C SER A 60 2.20 14.08 11.31
N SER A 61 2.61 13.26 10.35
CA SER A 61 2.83 11.83 10.54
C SER A 61 4.21 11.48 11.14
N ARG A 62 5.16 12.43 11.14
CA ARG A 62 6.50 12.25 11.71
C ARG A 62 6.52 12.47 13.23
N LEU A 63 7.04 11.47 13.96
CA LEU A 63 7.22 11.55 15.43
C LEU A 63 8.31 12.55 15.85
N ASP A 64 9.28 12.78 14.97
CA ASP A 64 10.46 13.61 15.15
C ASP A 64 10.34 14.98 14.43
N ALA A 65 9.13 15.39 14.05
CA ALA A 65 8.89 16.66 13.36
C ALA A 65 9.41 17.88 14.14
N ASP A 66 9.52 17.80 15.46
CA ASP A 66 10.11 18.85 16.31
C ASP A 66 11.64 18.95 16.20
N GLN A 67 12.32 17.88 15.80
CA GLN A 67 13.77 17.88 15.58
C GLN A 67 14.15 18.63 14.31
N LEU A 68 13.24 18.72 13.35
CA LEU A 68 13.42 19.52 12.13
C LEU A 68 13.45 21.01 12.43
N LEU A 69 12.91 21.46 13.56
CA LEU A 69 12.83 22.88 13.91
C LEU A 69 14.20 23.46 14.24
N GLU A 70 14.53 24.60 13.62
CA GLU A 70 15.72 25.37 13.95
C GLU A 70 15.67 25.80 15.43
N LYS A 71 16.83 25.93 16.08
CA LYS A 71 16.94 26.27 17.52
C LYS A 71 16.05 27.46 17.92
N ARG A 72 15.97 28.50 17.09
CA ARG A 72 15.19 29.73 17.34
C ARG A 72 13.67 29.53 17.29
N VAL A 73 13.18 28.59 16.47
CA VAL A 73 11.76 28.23 16.33
C VAL A 73 11.39 27.25 17.43
N ARG A 74 12.26 26.25 17.65
CA ARG A 74 12.09 25.23 18.70
C ARG A 74 11.99 25.84 20.09
N SER A 75 12.81 26.84 20.39
CA SER A 75 12.74 27.58 21.67
C SER A 75 11.39 28.27 21.94
N ARG A 76 10.62 28.55 20.89
CA ARG A 76 9.29 29.21 20.99
C ARG A 76 8.13 28.23 20.94
N PHE A 77 8.42 26.97 20.68
CA PHE A 77 7.43 25.91 20.63
C PHE A 77 7.14 25.41 22.05
N SER A 78 5.87 25.18 22.38
CA SER A 78 5.44 24.77 23.73
C SER A 78 5.81 23.32 24.08
N HIS A 79 6.45 22.60 23.16
CA HIS A 79 6.83 21.19 23.27
C HIS A 79 5.67 20.23 23.63
N ARG A 80 4.42 20.68 23.46
CA ARG A 80 3.23 19.86 23.66
C ARG A 80 2.99 19.02 22.42
N LYS A 81 3.14 17.70 22.56
CA LYS A 81 2.86 16.73 21.50
C LYS A 81 1.68 15.87 21.92
N LEU A 82 0.68 15.78 21.04
CA LEU A 82 -0.40 14.82 21.16
C LEU A 82 -0.10 13.68 20.19
N LEU A 83 0.10 12.49 20.72
CA LEU A 83 0.36 11.30 19.91
C LEU A 83 -0.94 10.54 19.71
N PHE A 84 -1.32 10.33 18.46
CA PHE A 84 -2.45 9.48 18.09
C PHE A 84 -1.91 8.10 17.74
N LEU A 85 -2.14 7.15 18.65
CA LEU A 85 -1.79 5.75 18.44
C LEU A 85 -2.91 5.03 17.68
N PRO A 86 -2.60 3.94 16.96
CA PRO A 86 -3.63 3.06 16.41
C PRO A 86 -4.60 2.58 17.51
N PRO A 87 -5.88 2.35 17.17
CA PRO A 87 -6.88 1.96 18.15
C PRO A 87 -6.52 0.61 18.79
N SER A 88 -6.86 0.46 20.07
CA SER A 88 -6.78 -0.84 20.75
C SER A 88 -7.78 -1.83 20.14
N LYS A 89 -7.65 -3.13 20.42
CA LYS A 89 -8.63 -4.13 19.96
C LYS A 89 -10.06 -3.83 20.44
N GLU A 90 -10.20 -3.33 21.67
CA GLU A 90 -11.51 -2.94 22.21
C GLU A 90 -12.07 -1.72 21.50
N ASP A 91 -11.24 -0.70 21.25
CA ASP A 91 -11.66 0.50 20.51
C ASP A 91 -12.02 0.16 19.07
N LEU A 92 -11.29 -0.77 18.45
CA LEU A 92 -11.60 -1.27 17.13
C LEU A 92 -12.95 -1.97 17.09
N GLN A 93 -13.29 -2.80 18.08
CA GLN A 93 -14.61 -3.43 18.19
C GLN A 93 -15.71 -2.38 18.35
N ARG A 94 -15.48 -1.34 19.18
CA ARG A 94 -16.41 -0.22 19.33
C ARG A 94 -16.59 0.56 18.03
N LEU A 95 -15.50 0.83 17.30
CA LEU A 95 -15.52 1.50 16.01
C LEU A 95 -16.25 0.67 14.96
N LEU A 96 -15.97 -0.63 14.85
CA LEU A 96 -16.65 -1.56 13.95
C LEU A 96 -18.16 -1.56 14.19
N LYS A 97 -18.56 -1.69 15.45
CA LYS A 97 -19.96 -1.61 15.86
C LYS A 97 -20.58 -0.29 15.45
N HIS A 98 -19.94 0.83 15.78
CA HIS A 98 -20.47 2.15 15.49
C HIS A 98 -20.55 2.48 13.99
N ILE A 99 -19.61 1.99 13.17
CA ILE A 99 -19.58 2.22 11.72
C ILE A 99 -20.62 1.35 11.01
N LEU A 100 -20.81 0.11 11.45
CA LEU A 100 -21.71 -0.83 10.79
C LEU A 100 -23.16 -0.72 11.27
N GLU A 101 -23.43 -0.31 12.51
CA GLU A 101 -24.80 -0.16 12.99
C GLU A 101 -25.53 1.01 12.32
N LEU A 102 -26.77 0.78 11.93
CA LEU A 102 -27.66 1.82 11.43
C LEU A 102 -28.24 2.62 12.60
N PRO A 103 -28.32 3.97 12.49
CA PRO A 103 -28.89 4.80 13.53
C PRO A 103 -30.40 4.56 13.68
N THR A 104 -30.87 4.52 14.92
CA THR A 104 -32.28 4.27 15.27
C THR A 104 -33.22 5.37 14.78
N GLU A 105 -32.72 6.60 14.62
CA GLU A 105 -33.42 7.77 14.07
C GLU A 105 -33.28 7.88 12.53
N SER A 106 -33.02 6.78 11.85
CA SER A 106 -32.96 6.77 10.38
C SER A 106 -34.34 6.86 9.74
N SER A 107 -34.40 7.36 8.51
CA SER A 107 -35.61 7.33 7.66
C SER A 107 -36.01 5.93 7.19
N LEU A 108 -35.28 4.90 7.63
CA LEU A 108 -35.46 3.51 7.22
C LEU A 108 -36.52 2.81 8.08
N PRO A 109 -37.18 1.76 7.58
CA PRO A 109 -38.15 1.00 8.36
C PRO A 109 -37.53 0.44 9.65
N HIS A 110 -38.14 0.70 10.81
CA HIS A 110 -37.63 0.26 12.11
C HIS A 110 -37.41 -1.26 12.21
N PHE A 111 -38.27 -2.05 11.57
CA PHE A 111 -38.12 -3.51 11.51
C PHE A 111 -36.80 -3.91 10.82
N TYR A 112 -36.50 -3.30 9.67
CA TYR A 112 -35.26 -3.55 8.93
C TYR A 112 -34.03 -3.09 9.71
N VAL A 113 -34.08 -1.92 10.35
CA VAL A 113 -32.98 -1.42 11.19
C VAL A 113 -32.67 -2.39 12.33
N SER A 114 -33.70 -2.91 12.99
CA SER A 114 -33.56 -3.90 14.06
C SER A 114 -32.95 -5.21 13.56
N GLU A 115 -33.45 -5.72 12.43
CA GLU A 115 -32.95 -6.96 11.80
C GLU A 115 -31.49 -6.81 11.34
N PHE A 116 -31.17 -5.71 10.66
CA PHE A 116 -29.83 -5.42 10.17
C PHE A 116 -28.83 -5.29 11.33
N ASN A 117 -29.14 -4.49 12.35
CA ASN A 117 -28.27 -4.33 13.51
C ASN A 117 -28.09 -5.64 14.28
N SER A 118 -29.15 -6.47 14.38
CA SER A 118 -29.05 -7.81 14.98
C SER A 118 -28.11 -8.73 14.18
N SER A 119 -28.19 -8.68 12.85
CA SER A 119 -27.27 -9.42 11.97
C SER A 119 -25.82 -8.96 12.15
N VAL A 120 -25.59 -7.65 12.17
CA VAL A 120 -24.24 -7.08 12.41
C VAL A 120 -23.68 -7.52 13.75
N LEU A 121 -24.45 -7.47 14.83
CA LEU A 121 -24.01 -7.92 16.15
C LEU A 121 -23.62 -9.40 16.17
N ASN A 122 -24.40 -10.25 15.48
CA ASN A 122 -24.07 -11.67 15.35
C ASN A 122 -22.75 -11.87 14.59
N ILE A 123 -22.49 -11.08 13.53
CA ILE A 123 -21.24 -11.13 12.76
C ILE A 123 -20.06 -10.68 13.62
N LEU A 124 -20.20 -9.58 14.37
CA LEU A 124 -19.14 -9.06 15.24
C LEU A 124 -18.79 -10.06 16.37
N ALA A 125 -19.76 -10.87 16.81
CA ALA A 125 -19.55 -11.91 17.79
C ALA A 125 -18.88 -13.18 17.23
N ASP A 126 -18.96 -13.44 15.92
CA ASP A 126 -18.43 -14.64 15.27
C ASP A 126 -16.90 -14.69 15.31
N GLU A 127 -16.33 -15.82 15.76
CA GLU A 127 -14.89 -16.05 15.83
C GLU A 127 -14.19 -15.97 14.46
N ARG A 128 -14.87 -16.40 13.39
CA ARG A 128 -14.33 -16.31 12.02
C ARG A 128 -14.16 -14.87 11.61
N PHE A 129 -15.10 -14.00 11.97
CA PHE A 129 -14.99 -12.57 11.69
C PHE A 129 -13.85 -11.94 12.50
N LYS A 130 -13.70 -12.31 13.78
CA LYS A 130 -12.57 -11.85 14.61
C LYS A 130 -11.22 -12.23 13.99
N GLN A 131 -11.08 -13.46 13.48
CA GLN A 131 -9.88 -13.90 12.76
C GLN A 131 -9.60 -13.08 11.49
N LEU A 132 -10.64 -12.70 10.74
CA LEU A 132 -10.49 -11.82 9.56
C LEU A 132 -9.96 -10.44 9.98
N ILE A 133 -10.51 -9.85 11.05
CA ILE A 133 -10.06 -8.55 11.57
C ILE A 133 -8.65 -8.64 12.15
N ASP A 134 -8.28 -9.72 12.84
CA ASP A 134 -6.91 -9.93 13.33
C ASP A 134 -5.92 -10.03 12.16
N THR A 135 -6.28 -10.72 11.08
CA THR A 135 -5.46 -10.80 9.85
C THR A 135 -5.29 -9.42 9.19
N LEU A 136 -6.38 -8.65 9.11
CA LEU A 136 -6.39 -7.29 8.57
C LEU A 136 -5.47 -6.36 9.38
N THR A 137 -5.64 -6.35 10.71
CA THR A 137 -4.91 -5.45 11.63
C THR A 137 -3.44 -5.82 11.82
N THR A 138 -3.09 -7.10 11.65
CA THR A 138 -1.69 -7.54 11.62
C THR A 138 -0.95 -6.96 10.42
N SER A 139 -1.65 -6.73 9.31
CA SER A 139 -1.09 -6.14 8.09
C SER A 139 -1.03 -4.61 8.18
N ASP A 140 -2.15 -3.98 8.56
CA ASP A 140 -2.29 -2.53 8.68
C ASP A 140 -3.36 -2.19 9.74
N SER A 141 -2.95 -1.50 10.81
CA SER A 141 -3.82 -1.13 11.93
C SER A 141 -4.47 0.26 11.78
N THR A 142 -4.34 0.90 10.62
CA THR A 142 -4.92 2.22 10.39
C THR A 142 -6.44 2.16 10.20
N CYS A 143 -7.14 3.17 10.74
CA CYS A 143 -8.59 3.30 10.54
C CYS A 143 -8.96 3.48 9.06
N SER A 144 -8.10 4.09 8.25
CA SER A 144 -8.31 4.24 6.80
C SER A 144 -8.34 2.89 6.09
N HIS A 145 -7.46 1.96 6.47
CA HIS A 145 -7.47 0.61 5.94
C HIS A 145 -8.74 -0.14 6.34
N LEU A 146 -9.13 -0.03 7.61
CA LEU A 146 -10.39 -0.58 8.11
C LEU A 146 -11.60 -0.06 7.32
N LEU A 147 -11.71 1.25 7.12
CA LEU A 147 -12.83 1.86 6.39
C LEU A 147 -12.89 1.38 4.94
N LYS A 148 -11.75 1.26 4.26
CA LYS A 148 -11.70 0.67 2.90
C LYS A 148 -12.18 -0.78 2.90
N PHE A 149 -11.81 -1.55 3.92
CA PHE A 149 -12.30 -2.92 4.11
C PHE A 149 -13.80 -3.01 4.32
N LEU A 150 -14.36 -2.21 5.23
CA LEU A 150 -15.79 -2.18 5.48
C LEU A 150 -16.57 -1.71 4.25
N PHE A 151 -16.07 -0.69 3.55
CA PHE A 151 -16.66 -0.22 2.31
C PHE A 151 -16.68 -1.33 1.24
N SER A 152 -15.58 -2.07 1.10
CA SER A 152 -15.53 -3.21 0.18
C SER A 152 -16.49 -4.34 0.60
N ALA A 153 -16.68 -4.57 1.89
CA ALA A 153 -17.65 -5.56 2.38
C ALA A 153 -19.08 -5.15 2.03
N VAL A 154 -19.44 -3.89 2.24
CA VAL A 154 -20.76 -3.34 1.85
C VAL A 154 -20.95 -3.41 0.34
N ARG A 155 -19.91 -3.16 -0.47
CA ARG A 155 -19.97 -3.33 -1.93
C ARG A 155 -20.34 -4.75 -2.36
N HIS A 156 -19.90 -5.76 -1.62
CA HIS A 156 -20.20 -7.16 -1.91
C HIS A 156 -21.55 -7.63 -1.33
N MET A 157 -22.31 -6.76 -0.66
CA MET A 157 -23.62 -7.07 -0.11
C MET A 157 -24.59 -7.51 -1.21
N ASN A 158 -25.40 -8.52 -0.92
CA ASN A 158 -26.46 -8.93 -1.84
C ASN A 158 -27.61 -7.91 -1.81
N VAL A 159 -27.93 -7.35 -2.97
CA VAL A 159 -29.01 -6.37 -3.15
C VAL A 159 -30.38 -6.96 -2.82
N GLU A 160 -30.57 -8.27 -3.03
CA GLU A 160 -31.86 -8.96 -2.80
C GLU A 160 -32.17 -9.11 -1.31
N THR A 161 -31.15 -9.38 -0.49
CA THR A 161 -31.32 -9.58 0.95
C THR A 161 -31.14 -8.29 1.73
N GLY A 162 -30.32 -7.35 1.24
CA GLY A 162 -29.98 -6.11 1.95
C GLY A 162 -29.17 -6.31 3.24
N LEU A 163 -28.79 -7.54 3.58
CA LEU A 163 -28.10 -7.88 4.82
C LEU A 163 -26.63 -8.20 4.56
N LEU A 164 -25.77 -7.80 5.51
CA LEU A 164 -24.38 -8.25 5.54
C LEU A 164 -24.31 -9.72 5.96
N SER A 165 -23.35 -10.43 5.37
CA SER A 165 -22.94 -11.78 5.75
C SER A 165 -21.43 -11.86 5.87
N ILE A 166 -20.95 -12.91 6.54
CA ILE A 166 -19.51 -13.16 6.71
C ILE A 166 -18.81 -13.34 5.36
N ASP A 167 -19.50 -13.88 4.35
CA ASP A 167 -18.91 -14.09 3.03
C ASP A 167 -18.64 -12.77 2.30
N ASN A 168 -19.41 -11.70 2.59
CA ASN A 168 -19.09 -10.36 2.08
C ASN A 168 -17.74 -9.86 2.61
N PHE A 169 -17.45 -10.11 3.89
CA PHE A 169 -16.18 -9.75 4.52
C PHE A 169 -15.01 -10.61 4.02
N LYS A 170 -15.23 -11.90 3.74
CA LYS A 170 -14.21 -12.75 3.10
C LYS A 170 -13.88 -12.27 1.69
N ALA A 171 -14.90 -11.93 0.90
CA ALA A 171 -14.72 -11.38 -0.44
C ALA A 171 -13.99 -10.02 -0.39
N ALA A 172 -14.33 -9.16 0.57
CA ALA A 172 -13.63 -7.90 0.81
C ALA A 172 -12.16 -8.10 1.17
N LEU A 173 -11.85 -9.07 2.04
CA LEU A 173 -10.47 -9.37 2.42
C LEU A 173 -9.67 -9.82 1.20
N ALA A 174 -10.22 -10.72 0.38
CA ALA A 174 -9.59 -11.17 -0.87
C ALA A 174 -9.38 -10.02 -1.87
N SER A 175 -10.30 -9.06 -1.93
CA SER A 175 -10.17 -7.88 -2.81
C SER A 175 -9.13 -6.88 -2.32
N ILE A 176 -8.81 -6.85 -1.03
CA ILE A 176 -7.83 -5.91 -0.45
C ILE A 176 -6.45 -6.52 -0.41
N GLN A 177 -6.34 -7.80 -0.06
CA GLN A 177 -5.09 -8.55 -0.04
C GLN A 177 -4.74 -9.13 -1.42
N ARG A 178 -4.79 -8.29 -2.46
CA ARG A 178 -4.41 -8.71 -3.81
C ARG A 178 -2.91 -8.93 -3.89
N GLN A 179 -2.52 -9.94 -4.66
CA GLN A 179 -1.13 -10.27 -4.94
C GLN A 179 -0.83 -9.96 -6.42
N PRO A 180 -0.52 -8.70 -6.77
CA PRO A 180 -0.46 -8.25 -8.16
C PRO A 180 0.58 -9.01 -8.99
N LYS A 181 1.71 -9.39 -8.39
CA LYS A 181 2.74 -10.20 -9.07
C LYS A 181 2.22 -11.60 -9.43
N LEU A 182 1.48 -12.24 -8.52
CA LEU A 182 0.87 -13.55 -8.76
C LEU A 182 -0.25 -13.48 -9.80
N GLU A 183 -1.05 -12.42 -9.78
CA GLU A 183 -2.05 -12.16 -10.81
C GLU A 183 -1.38 -11.97 -12.18
N CYS A 184 -0.28 -11.22 -12.24
CA CYS A 184 0.50 -11.09 -13.47
C CYS A 184 1.03 -12.44 -13.98
N LEU A 185 1.47 -13.34 -13.09
CA LEU A 185 1.94 -14.67 -13.49
C LEU A 185 0.82 -15.51 -14.13
N ASN A 186 -0.42 -15.36 -13.67
CA ASN A 186 -1.58 -16.04 -14.27
C ASN A 186 -1.90 -15.54 -15.69
N ASP A 187 -1.51 -14.31 -16.02
CA ASP A 187 -1.70 -13.70 -17.34
C ASP A 187 -0.43 -13.77 -18.20
N CYS A 188 0.62 -14.50 -17.79
CA CYS A 188 1.84 -14.67 -18.59
C CYS A 188 1.63 -15.72 -19.68
N SER A 189 2.27 -15.54 -20.84
CA SER A 189 2.33 -16.61 -21.84
C SER A 189 3.19 -17.79 -21.35
N ILE A 190 2.99 -18.98 -21.92
CA ILE A 190 3.81 -20.15 -21.58
C ILE A 190 5.30 -19.87 -21.81
N LEU A 191 5.65 -19.14 -22.87
CA LEU A 191 7.03 -18.75 -23.16
C LEU A 191 7.60 -17.80 -22.08
N GLU A 192 6.81 -16.84 -21.60
CA GLU A 192 7.20 -15.96 -20.50
C GLU A 192 7.45 -16.75 -19.22
N LEU A 193 6.61 -17.75 -18.92
CA LEU A 193 6.84 -18.66 -17.80
C LEU A 193 8.13 -19.47 -17.96
N TYR A 194 8.45 -19.96 -19.16
CA TYR A 194 9.74 -20.62 -19.43
C TYR A 194 10.92 -19.67 -19.14
N ILE A 195 10.84 -18.43 -19.60
CA ILE A 195 11.88 -17.42 -19.39
C ILE A 195 12.06 -17.15 -17.89
N LEU A 196 10.97 -16.95 -17.14
CA LEU A 196 11.02 -16.74 -15.70
C LEU A 196 11.63 -17.93 -14.95
N VAL A 197 11.27 -19.16 -15.33
CA VAL A 197 11.88 -20.37 -14.78
C VAL A 197 13.37 -20.39 -15.09
N CYS A 198 13.79 -20.17 -16.34
CA CYS A 198 15.21 -20.13 -16.73
C CYS A 198 16.01 -19.13 -15.88
N MET A 199 15.49 -17.91 -15.72
CA MET A 199 16.12 -16.89 -14.89
C MET A 199 16.24 -17.35 -13.43
N ARG A 200 15.22 -18.02 -12.88
CA ARG A 200 15.29 -18.58 -11.53
C ARG A 200 16.37 -19.64 -11.40
N ARG A 201 16.53 -20.52 -12.39
CA ARG A 201 17.60 -21.54 -12.40
C ARG A 201 18.99 -20.90 -12.38
N LEU A 202 19.16 -19.79 -13.11
CA LEU A 202 20.42 -19.05 -13.12
C LEU A 202 20.74 -18.43 -11.75
N GLU A 203 19.72 -17.96 -11.02
CA GLU A 203 19.90 -17.49 -9.63
C GLU A 203 20.30 -18.61 -8.68
N VAL A 204 19.73 -19.82 -8.83
CA VAL A 204 20.10 -21.00 -8.02
C VAL A 204 21.54 -21.43 -8.30
N LYS A 205 22.04 -21.23 -9.53
CA LYS A 205 23.44 -21.46 -9.90
C LYS A 205 24.40 -20.36 -9.39
N GLU A 206 23.94 -19.49 -8.49
CA GLU A 206 24.69 -18.37 -7.90
C GLU A 206 25.34 -17.45 -8.95
N GLN A 207 24.64 -17.22 -10.06
CA GLN A 207 25.15 -16.32 -11.10
C GLN A 207 24.91 -14.85 -10.69
N ASP A 208 25.97 -14.17 -10.24
CA ASP A 208 25.94 -12.77 -9.73
C ASP A 208 25.24 -11.78 -10.68
N SER A 209 25.34 -12.02 -11.99
CA SER A 209 24.60 -11.26 -13.00
C SER A 209 24.35 -12.12 -14.24
N TYR A 210 23.16 -11.97 -14.82
CA TYR A 210 22.77 -12.63 -16.05
C TYR A 210 21.99 -11.67 -16.97
N ASN A 211 22.07 -11.90 -18.28
CA ASN A 211 21.40 -11.11 -19.30
C ASN A 211 20.58 -12.03 -20.22
N PHE A 212 19.92 -11.46 -21.24
CA PHE A 212 19.10 -12.23 -22.18
C PHE A 212 19.87 -13.40 -22.83
N ASN A 213 21.15 -13.22 -23.13
CA ASN A 213 21.97 -14.28 -23.71
C ASN A 213 22.15 -15.46 -22.75
N SER A 214 22.40 -15.20 -21.46
CA SER A 214 22.48 -16.25 -20.45
C SER A 214 21.15 -17.00 -20.32
N VAL A 215 20.02 -16.27 -20.33
CA VAL A 215 18.68 -16.87 -20.27
C VAL A 215 18.39 -17.75 -21.49
N MET A 216 18.78 -17.30 -22.70
CA MET A 216 18.61 -18.09 -23.92
C MET A 216 19.46 -19.37 -23.92
N LYS A 217 20.68 -19.34 -23.35
CA LYS A 217 21.51 -20.55 -23.18
C LYS A 217 20.84 -21.55 -22.23
N GLU A 218 20.26 -21.07 -21.13
CA GLU A 218 19.53 -21.94 -20.20
C GLU A 218 18.26 -22.51 -20.84
N TYR A 219 17.52 -21.69 -21.59
CA TYR A 219 16.35 -22.11 -22.34
C TYR A 219 16.68 -23.21 -23.37
N GLN A 220 17.79 -23.05 -24.11
CA GLN A 220 18.28 -24.07 -25.03
C GLN A 220 18.69 -25.35 -24.29
N SER A 221 19.40 -25.24 -23.17
CA SER A 221 19.79 -26.39 -22.33
C SER A 221 18.59 -27.19 -21.84
N ILE A 222 17.49 -26.52 -21.47
CA ILE A 222 16.22 -27.18 -21.08
C ILE A 222 15.61 -27.91 -22.29
N HIS A 223 15.56 -27.25 -23.44
CA HIS A 223 15.02 -27.87 -24.66
C HIS A 223 15.81 -29.14 -25.04
N ASP A 224 17.14 -29.06 -25.03
CA ASP A 224 18.01 -30.19 -25.39
C ASP A 224 17.88 -31.35 -24.39
N SER A 225 17.71 -31.05 -23.10
CA SER A 225 17.62 -32.06 -22.03
C SER A 225 16.28 -32.78 -21.99
N PHE A 226 15.18 -32.08 -22.28
CA PHE A 226 13.82 -32.60 -22.12
C PHE A 226 13.05 -32.76 -23.43
N GLN A 227 13.63 -32.37 -24.57
CA GLN A 227 13.04 -32.43 -25.91
C GLN A 227 11.62 -31.84 -25.93
N THR A 228 11.48 -30.61 -25.44
CA THR A 228 10.18 -29.93 -25.42
C THR A 228 9.68 -29.73 -26.86
N SER A 229 8.38 -29.95 -27.10
CA SER A 229 7.78 -29.72 -28.42
C SER A 229 7.88 -28.26 -28.88
N ASP A 230 7.93 -27.34 -27.91
CA ASP A 230 7.82 -25.91 -28.15
C ASP A 230 9.19 -25.25 -27.98
N TYR A 231 9.91 -25.07 -29.09
CA TYR A 231 11.15 -24.28 -29.14
C TYR A 231 10.92 -23.00 -29.95
N TYR A 232 10.90 -21.87 -29.27
CA TYR A 232 10.65 -20.57 -29.89
C TYR A 232 11.95 -19.94 -30.41
N SER A 233 11.85 -19.21 -31.52
CA SER A 233 12.99 -18.49 -32.09
C SER A 233 13.45 -17.36 -31.17
N ARG A 234 14.75 -17.04 -31.23
CA ARG A 234 15.38 -16.00 -30.39
C ARG A 234 14.63 -14.66 -30.41
N ASN A 235 14.15 -14.22 -31.56
CA ASN A 235 13.41 -12.96 -31.69
C ASN A 235 12.07 -12.98 -30.93
N VAL A 236 11.39 -14.13 -30.91
CA VAL A 236 10.14 -14.29 -30.15
C VAL A 236 10.44 -14.32 -28.64
N CYS A 237 11.50 -15.01 -28.23
CA CYS A 237 11.96 -14.98 -26.84
C CYS A 237 12.38 -13.57 -26.39
N LEU A 238 13.00 -12.78 -27.28
CA LEU A 238 13.36 -11.40 -26.98
C LEU A 238 12.11 -10.54 -26.77
N ARG A 239 11.05 -10.72 -27.59
CA ARG A 239 9.77 -10.03 -27.38
C ARG A 239 9.11 -10.41 -26.05
N ALA A 240 9.12 -11.69 -25.69
CA ALA A 240 8.62 -12.14 -24.39
C ALA A 240 9.42 -11.54 -23.23
N PHE A 241 10.75 -11.46 -23.37
CA PHE A 241 11.63 -10.83 -22.39
C PHE A 241 11.36 -9.31 -22.25
N GLU A 242 11.16 -8.59 -23.37
CA GLU A 242 10.73 -7.19 -23.36
C GLU A 242 9.36 -7.01 -22.68
N HIS A 243 8.43 -7.94 -22.88
CA HIS A 243 7.12 -7.89 -22.24
C HIS A 243 7.23 -8.11 -20.72
N LEU A 244 8.08 -9.03 -20.26
CA LEU A 244 8.36 -9.22 -18.84
C LEU A 244 8.98 -7.97 -18.18
N LEU A 245 9.85 -7.24 -18.90
CA LEU A 245 10.39 -5.96 -18.46
C LEU A 245 9.29 -4.90 -18.36
N ALA A 246 8.42 -4.80 -19.37
CA ALA A 246 7.32 -3.84 -19.40
C ALA A 246 6.30 -4.09 -18.27
N ARG A 247 6.15 -5.33 -17.82
CA ARG A 247 5.28 -5.73 -16.70
C ARG A 247 5.96 -5.67 -15.33
N GLU A 248 7.22 -5.22 -15.28
CA GLU A 248 8.02 -5.15 -14.05
C GLU A 248 8.10 -6.48 -13.27
N LEU A 249 8.04 -7.61 -13.99
CA LEU A 249 8.34 -8.93 -13.41
C LEU A 249 9.86 -9.17 -13.34
N ILE A 250 10.60 -8.48 -14.20
CA ILE A 250 12.05 -8.43 -14.24
C ILE A 250 12.50 -6.97 -14.40
N SER A 251 13.71 -6.65 -13.98
CA SER A 251 14.25 -5.28 -14.09
C SER A 251 15.73 -5.27 -14.41
N PHE A 252 16.21 -4.20 -15.02
CA PHE A 252 17.64 -3.98 -15.21
C PHE A 252 18.32 -3.66 -13.88
N MET A 253 19.51 -4.22 -13.67
CA MET A 253 20.32 -3.89 -12.49
C MET A 253 20.93 -2.49 -12.59
N ASP A 254 21.21 -2.02 -13.81
CA ASP A 254 21.80 -0.70 -14.06
C ASP A 254 20.77 0.33 -14.52
N HIS A 255 20.72 1.47 -13.82
CA HIS A 255 19.99 2.67 -14.27
C HIS A 255 20.73 3.46 -15.36
N ARG A 256 22.01 3.15 -15.64
CA ARG A 256 22.91 3.93 -16.52
C ARG A 256 23.05 3.36 -17.95
N GLY A 257 22.41 2.23 -18.24
CA GLY A 257 22.62 1.45 -19.47
C GLY A 257 21.85 1.91 -20.72
N HIS A 258 21.52 3.19 -20.88
CA HIS A 258 20.72 3.66 -22.03
C HIS A 258 21.37 3.43 -23.41
N ASN A 259 22.69 3.20 -23.46
CA ASN A 259 23.43 2.99 -24.72
C ASN A 259 23.71 1.52 -25.06
N GLN A 260 23.38 0.56 -24.20
CA GLN A 260 23.57 -0.86 -24.49
C GLN A 260 22.26 -1.50 -24.95
N SER A 261 22.34 -2.35 -25.99
CA SER A 261 21.20 -3.15 -26.43
C SER A 261 20.69 -4.02 -25.28
N ILE A 262 19.36 -4.19 -25.23
CA ILE A 262 18.64 -4.91 -24.16
C ILE A 262 19.26 -6.28 -23.87
N GLU A 263 19.74 -6.97 -24.90
CA GLU A 263 20.27 -8.33 -24.82
C GLU A 263 21.52 -8.49 -23.94
N PHE A 264 22.30 -7.42 -23.77
CA PHE A 264 23.56 -7.43 -23.04
C PHE A 264 23.45 -6.88 -21.62
N ARG A 265 22.33 -6.21 -21.31
CA ARG A 265 22.13 -5.58 -20.00
C ARG A 265 21.81 -6.64 -18.96
N SER A 266 22.47 -6.55 -17.81
CA SER A 266 22.20 -7.41 -16.66
C SER A 266 20.80 -7.13 -16.09
N VAL A 267 20.07 -8.21 -15.80
CA VAL A 267 18.72 -8.19 -15.27
C VAL A 267 18.62 -8.96 -13.97
N LYS A 268 17.58 -8.67 -13.19
CA LYS A 268 17.19 -9.38 -11.98
C LYS A 268 15.71 -9.73 -12.01
N LEU A 269 15.34 -10.86 -11.40
CA LEU A 269 13.94 -11.18 -11.13
C LEU A 269 13.38 -10.23 -10.06
N LEU A 270 12.14 -9.79 -10.25
CA LEU A 270 11.40 -9.04 -9.22
C LEU A 270 10.36 -9.88 -8.50
N ILE A 271 10.20 -11.15 -8.88
CA ILE A 271 9.33 -12.13 -8.23
C ILE A 271 10.15 -13.07 -7.34
N SER A 272 9.59 -13.43 -6.20
CA SER A 272 10.19 -14.42 -5.31
C SER A 272 9.97 -15.85 -5.82
N TYR A 273 10.75 -16.79 -5.31
CA TYR A 273 10.55 -18.21 -5.56
C TYR A 273 9.12 -18.67 -5.19
N HIS A 274 8.62 -18.25 -4.03
CA HIS A 274 7.29 -18.64 -3.57
C HIS A 274 6.18 -18.12 -4.49
N GLU A 275 6.30 -16.88 -4.97
CA GLU A 275 5.35 -16.32 -5.94
C GLU A 275 5.42 -17.07 -7.28
N LEU A 276 6.62 -17.35 -7.79
CA LEU A 276 6.76 -18.10 -9.05
C LEU A 276 6.20 -19.52 -8.92
N TYR A 277 6.50 -20.21 -7.81
CA TYR A 277 5.99 -21.54 -7.49
C TYR A 277 4.45 -21.57 -7.45
N GLN A 278 3.85 -20.67 -6.68
CA GLN A 278 2.40 -20.58 -6.55
C GLN A 278 1.74 -20.17 -7.88
N GLY A 279 2.37 -19.27 -8.64
CA GLY A 279 1.93 -18.88 -9.97
C GLY A 279 1.86 -20.09 -10.92
N LEU A 280 2.94 -20.87 -11.04
CA LEU A 280 2.95 -22.06 -11.90
C LEU A 280 1.94 -23.13 -11.48
N LYS A 281 1.68 -23.26 -10.17
CA LYS A 281 0.71 -24.23 -9.64
C LYS A 281 -0.74 -23.80 -9.88
N SER A 282 -1.03 -22.51 -9.85
CA SER A 282 -2.37 -21.96 -10.09
C SER A 282 -2.68 -21.74 -11.57
N TYR A 283 -1.67 -21.73 -12.43
CA TYR A 283 -1.81 -21.52 -13.87
C TYR A 283 -2.50 -22.72 -14.57
N ARG A 284 -3.66 -22.47 -15.20
CA ARG A 284 -4.58 -23.51 -15.70
C ARG A 284 -3.99 -24.47 -16.73
N SER A 285 -3.06 -24.00 -17.57
CA SER A 285 -2.46 -24.79 -18.65
C SER A 285 -0.94 -24.82 -18.55
N CYS A 286 -0.41 -24.92 -17.33
CA CYS A 286 1.04 -24.94 -17.11
C CYS A 286 1.63 -26.26 -17.62
N PRO A 287 2.65 -26.24 -18.49
CA PRO A 287 3.38 -27.45 -18.85
C PRO A 287 3.97 -28.14 -17.62
N ALA A 288 3.73 -29.45 -17.48
CA ALA A 288 4.19 -30.22 -16.32
C ALA A 288 5.72 -30.19 -16.13
N ILE A 289 6.46 -29.95 -17.22
CA ILE A 289 7.91 -29.76 -17.17
C ILE A 289 8.32 -28.53 -16.35
N LEU A 290 7.60 -27.41 -16.44
CA LEU A 290 7.93 -26.20 -15.69
C LEU A 290 7.79 -26.41 -14.18
N GLN A 291 6.73 -27.13 -13.77
CA GLN A 291 6.53 -27.51 -12.37
C GLN A 291 7.68 -28.40 -11.87
N LYS A 292 8.05 -29.44 -12.65
CA LYS A 292 9.18 -30.32 -12.33
C LYS A 292 10.53 -29.60 -12.25
N LEU A 293 10.76 -28.61 -13.11
CA LEU A 293 12.01 -27.83 -13.12
C LEU A 293 12.14 -26.98 -11.86
N ILE A 294 11.04 -26.39 -11.39
CA ILE A 294 11.00 -25.65 -10.14
C ILE A 294 11.15 -26.58 -8.93
N ASP A 295 10.46 -27.73 -8.91
CA ASP A 295 10.51 -28.68 -7.78
C ASP A 295 11.91 -29.30 -7.56
N ARG A 296 12.72 -29.42 -8.62
CA ARG A 296 14.07 -30.02 -8.55
C ARG A 296 15.15 -29.05 -8.05
N GLU A 297 14.87 -27.76 -8.06
CA GLU A 297 15.85 -26.70 -7.76
C GLU A 297 15.41 -25.79 -6.59
N GLY A 298 14.34 -26.17 -5.90
CA GLY A 298 13.84 -25.53 -4.68
C GLY A 298 14.47 -26.05 -3.39
#